data_AF-A0A0Q7F3Q6-F1
#
_entry.id   AF-A0A0Q7F3Q6-F1
#
_cell.length_a   1.000
_cell.length_b   1.000
_cell.length_c   1.000
_cell.angle_alpha   90.00
_cell.angle_beta   90.00
_cell.angle_gamma   90.00
#
_symmetry.space_group_name_H-M   'P 1'
#
loop_
_entity.id
_entity.type
_entity.pdbx_description
1 polymer ?
#
loop_
_entity_poly.entity_id
_entity_poly.type
_entity_poly.pdbx_seq_one_letter_code
_entity_poly.pdbx_strand_id
1 'polypeptide(L)'
;MKRLVAIAAAVAALAAAAPAWAAKTFVLDNVTLQGGGSLTGSFTTDDALSSLLSVNITASSGTFGPGVFSTFTYNNASLADWVSLPTQGFRISTAGYAQQLRLDFFPLTATGANILTTAYEYQNTGGARAVTGGRVMLDVPSAVPEPATWAMMIMGFGLAGAALRSRKAALAVA
;
A
#
# COMPACT_ATOMS: atom_id res chain seq x y z
N MET A 1 34.14 11.84 -35.33
CA MET A 1 34.30 11.68 -33.86
C MET A 1 33.08 12.14 -33.05
N LYS A 2 32.40 13.25 -33.41
CA LYS A 2 31.24 13.77 -32.65
C LYS A 2 29.94 12.94 -32.75
N ARG A 3 29.82 12.04 -33.74
CA ARG A 3 28.61 11.21 -33.99
C ARG A 3 28.54 9.91 -33.17
N LEU A 4 29.67 9.43 -32.66
CA LEU A 4 29.75 8.16 -31.92
C LEU A 4 29.35 8.33 -30.44
N VAL A 5 29.55 9.53 -29.89
CA VAL A 5 29.19 9.86 -28.49
C VAL A 5 27.68 9.89 -28.27
N ALA A 6 26.89 10.26 -29.30
CA ALA A 6 25.43 10.35 -29.21
C ALA A 6 24.73 8.97 -29.22
N ILE A 7 25.35 7.93 -29.79
CA ILE A 7 24.76 6.59 -29.88
C ILE A 7 25.02 5.79 -28.58
N ALA A 8 26.17 6.02 -27.93
CA ALA A 8 26.52 5.35 -26.67
C ALA A 8 25.60 5.76 -25.50
N ALA A 9 25.12 7.01 -25.48
CA ALA A 9 24.22 7.49 -24.44
C ALA A 9 22.80 6.90 -24.52
N ALA A 10 22.33 6.50 -25.71
CA ALA A 10 20.99 5.95 -25.91
C ALA A 10 20.88 4.47 -25.49
N VAL A 11 21.97 3.70 -25.56
CA VAL A 11 21.99 2.28 -25.17
C VAL A 11 22.12 2.10 -23.65
N ALA A 12 22.76 3.05 -22.96
CA ALA A 12 22.88 3.03 -21.50
C ALA A 12 21.56 3.32 -20.75
N ALA A 13 20.60 3.98 -21.39
CA ALA A 13 19.30 4.33 -20.78
C ALA A 13 18.24 3.21 -20.84
N LEU A 14 18.44 2.16 -21.65
CA LEU A 14 17.48 1.07 -21.81
C LEU A 14 17.66 -0.06 -20.76
N ALA A 15 18.74 -0.04 -19.99
CA ALA A 15 19.15 -1.16 -19.14
C ALA A 15 18.78 -1.02 -17.65
N ALA A 16 18.08 0.03 -17.25
CA ALA A 16 17.76 0.29 -15.84
C ALA A 16 16.28 0.57 -15.59
N ALA A 17 15.38 -0.19 -16.21
CA ALA A 17 14.03 -0.37 -15.68
C ALA A 17 14.09 -1.49 -14.63
N ALA A 18 14.62 -1.19 -13.44
CA ALA A 18 14.38 -2.07 -12.30
C ALA A 18 12.86 -2.11 -12.07
N PRO A 19 12.26 -3.27 -11.79
CA PRO A 19 10.86 -3.31 -11.36
C PRO A 19 10.73 -2.42 -10.13
N ALA A 20 9.88 -1.39 -10.22
CA ALA A 20 9.51 -0.62 -9.05
C ALA A 20 8.68 -1.55 -8.15
N TRP A 21 9.29 -2.11 -7.10
CA TRP A 21 8.55 -2.84 -6.07
C TRP A 21 7.63 -1.85 -5.35
N ALA A 22 6.35 -1.83 -5.74
CA ALA A 22 5.37 -0.94 -5.18
C ALA A 22 4.76 -1.57 -3.92
N ALA A 23 4.96 -0.93 -2.77
CA ALA A 23 4.27 -1.29 -1.54
C ALA A 23 2.74 -1.21 -1.75
N LYS A 24 1.99 -2.12 -1.14
CA LYS A 24 0.53 -2.18 -1.27
C LYS A 24 -0.13 -1.71 0.01
N THR A 25 -0.89 -0.63 -0.06
CA THR A 25 -1.67 -0.13 1.07
C THR A 25 -3.07 -0.71 1.02
N PHE A 26 -3.54 -1.24 2.13
CA PHE A 26 -4.89 -1.77 2.31
C PHE A 26 -5.65 -0.93 3.31
N VAL A 27 -6.87 -0.54 2.96
CA VAL A 27 -7.77 0.26 3.82
C VAL A 27 -8.84 -0.66 4.39
N LEU A 28 -9.13 -0.48 5.68
CA LEU A 28 -10.22 -1.18 6.35
C LEU A 28 -11.56 -0.63 5.85
N ASP A 29 -12.42 -1.52 5.39
CA ASP A 29 -13.74 -1.21 4.85
C ASP A 29 -14.82 -1.89 5.71
N ASN A 30 -15.64 -1.05 6.34
CA ASN A 30 -16.78 -1.44 7.18
C ASN A 30 -16.44 -2.49 8.25
N VAL A 31 -15.31 -2.30 8.95
CA VAL A 31 -14.84 -3.22 9.98
C VAL A 31 -15.47 -2.89 11.33
N THR A 32 -16.26 -3.82 11.85
CA THR A 32 -17.04 -3.66 13.08
C THR A 32 -16.52 -4.56 14.20
N LEU A 33 -16.62 -4.08 15.43
CA LEU A 33 -16.24 -4.78 16.65
C LEU A 33 -17.50 -5.13 17.45
N GLN A 34 -17.38 -6.13 18.33
CA GLN A 34 -18.39 -6.36 19.37
C GLN A 34 -18.61 -5.10 20.21
N GLY A 35 -19.85 -4.87 20.62
CA GLY A 35 -20.23 -3.65 21.34
C GLY A 35 -20.47 -2.43 20.46
N GLY A 36 -20.56 -2.60 19.13
CA GLY A 36 -20.87 -1.53 18.19
C GLY A 36 -19.68 -0.61 17.86
N GLY A 37 -18.47 -0.98 18.28
CA GLY A 37 -17.25 -0.28 17.88
C GLY A 37 -16.84 -0.56 16.44
N SER A 38 -15.83 0.14 15.95
CA SER A 38 -15.28 -0.04 14.61
C SER A 38 -13.76 0.04 14.60
N LEU A 39 -13.17 -0.53 13.55
CA LEU A 39 -11.77 -0.32 13.18
C LEU A 39 -11.72 0.49 11.88
N THR A 40 -10.91 1.54 11.85
CA THR A 40 -10.70 2.37 10.66
C THR A 40 -9.22 2.61 10.42
N GLY A 41 -8.85 2.96 9.19
CA GLY A 41 -7.46 3.24 8.81
C GLY A 41 -6.91 2.18 7.86
N SER A 42 -5.60 2.01 7.85
CA SER A 42 -4.90 1.23 6.83
C SER A 42 -3.66 0.53 7.35
N PHE A 43 -3.14 -0.39 6.54
CA PHE A 43 -1.81 -0.95 6.70
C PHE A 43 -1.16 -1.13 5.33
N THR A 44 0.16 -1.18 5.29
CA THR A 44 0.91 -1.35 4.04
C THR A 44 1.75 -2.61 4.12
N THR A 45 1.74 -3.41 3.06
CA THR A 45 2.62 -4.56 2.86
C THR A 45 3.66 -4.28 1.78
N ASP A 46 4.65 -5.14 1.70
CA ASP A 46 5.45 -5.25 0.48
C ASP A 46 4.59 -5.71 -0.72
N ASP A 47 5.17 -5.60 -1.92
CA ASP A 47 4.50 -6.00 -3.17
C ASP A 47 4.15 -7.50 -3.19
N ALA A 48 4.96 -8.33 -2.53
CA ALA A 48 4.78 -9.78 -2.43
C ALA A 48 3.75 -10.22 -1.39
N LEU A 49 3.17 -9.30 -0.61
CA LEU A 49 2.25 -9.58 0.50
C LEU A 49 2.86 -10.50 1.58
N SER A 50 4.17 -10.41 1.81
CA SER A 50 4.91 -11.25 2.73
C SER A 50 5.32 -10.53 4.02
N SER A 51 5.39 -9.20 3.99
CA SER A 51 5.80 -8.40 5.13
C SER A 51 4.85 -7.22 5.38
N LEU A 52 4.70 -6.86 6.66
CA LEU A 52 4.00 -5.67 7.11
C LEU A 52 5.01 -4.52 7.19
N LEU A 53 4.81 -3.47 6.38
CA LEU A 53 5.69 -2.30 6.32
C LEU A 53 5.21 -1.16 7.21
N SER A 54 3.90 -0.96 7.28
CA SER A 54 3.29 0.08 8.12
C SER A 54 1.90 -0.33 8.59
N VAL A 55 1.45 0.29 9.67
CA VAL A 55 0.08 0.17 10.18
C VAL A 55 -0.34 1.53 10.71
N ASN A 56 -1.59 1.89 10.50
CA ASN A 56 -2.26 3.03 11.11
C ASN A 56 -3.75 2.70 11.21
N ILE A 57 -4.12 1.96 12.26
CA ILE A 57 -5.48 1.49 12.48
C ILE A 57 -5.97 2.04 13.80
N THR A 58 -7.12 2.70 13.79
CA THR A 58 -7.77 3.23 14.98
C THR A 58 -8.98 2.38 15.34
N ALA A 59 -9.00 1.89 16.57
CA ALA A 59 -10.18 1.30 17.17
C ALA A 59 -11.01 2.40 17.86
N SER A 60 -12.31 2.42 17.61
CA SER A 60 -13.22 3.35 18.26
C SER A 60 -13.42 2.99 19.73
N SER A 61 -13.82 3.95 20.56
CA SER A 61 -14.35 3.63 21.89
C SER A 61 -15.61 2.75 21.79
N GLY A 62 -15.99 2.12 22.90
CA GLY A 62 -17.22 1.33 23.01
C GLY A 62 -17.29 0.53 24.31
N THR A 63 -18.38 -0.22 24.48
CA THR A 63 -18.57 -1.13 25.62
C THR A 63 -18.99 -2.50 25.14
N PHE A 64 -18.44 -3.56 25.74
CA PHE A 64 -18.84 -4.93 25.45
C PHE A 64 -18.79 -5.76 26.73
N GLY A 65 -19.94 -6.31 27.13
CA GLY A 65 -20.08 -6.92 28.45
C GLY A 65 -19.70 -5.91 29.57
N PRO A 66 -18.88 -6.30 30.55
CA PRO A 66 -18.38 -5.38 31.58
C PRO A 66 -17.20 -4.51 31.12
N GLY A 67 -16.66 -4.74 29.92
CA GLY A 67 -15.47 -4.08 29.40
C GLY A 67 -15.73 -2.69 28.83
N VAL A 68 -14.85 -1.74 29.14
CA VAL A 68 -14.84 -0.37 28.59
C VAL A 68 -13.62 -0.18 27.70
N PHE A 69 -13.86 0.19 26.45
CA PHE A 69 -12.83 0.41 25.44
C PHE A 69 -12.72 1.89 25.13
N SER A 70 -11.49 2.40 25.13
CA SER A 70 -11.17 3.75 24.72
C SER A 70 -10.71 3.76 23.26
N THR A 71 -10.78 4.91 22.61
CA THR A 71 -10.18 5.06 21.28
C THR A 71 -8.68 4.84 21.38
N PHE A 72 -8.13 3.97 20.53
CA PHE A 72 -6.71 3.68 20.49
C PHE A 72 -6.23 3.50 19.05
N THR A 73 -5.07 4.05 18.71
CA THR A 73 -4.48 3.94 17.37
C THR A 73 -3.22 3.09 17.40
N TYR A 74 -3.26 1.98 16.65
CA TYR A 74 -2.14 1.11 16.35
C TYR A 74 -1.40 1.68 15.14
N ASN A 75 -0.33 2.46 15.36
CA ASN A 75 0.39 3.20 14.32
C ASN A 75 1.88 2.86 14.20
N ASN A 76 2.33 1.77 14.82
CA ASN A 76 3.74 1.39 14.83
C ASN A 76 3.92 -0.09 14.46
N ALA A 77 4.33 -0.34 13.21
CA ALA A 77 4.53 -1.68 12.71
C ALA A 77 5.72 -2.41 13.36
N SER A 78 6.66 -1.70 14.01
CA SER A 78 7.75 -2.37 14.74
C SER A 78 7.27 -3.08 16.01
N LEU A 79 6.04 -2.81 16.45
CA LEU A 79 5.35 -3.52 17.53
C LEU A 79 4.61 -4.77 17.04
N ALA A 80 4.78 -5.15 15.76
CA ALA A 80 4.25 -6.41 15.26
C ALA A 80 4.99 -7.58 15.92
N ASP A 81 4.27 -8.37 16.71
CA ASP A 81 4.81 -9.55 17.39
C ASP A 81 4.47 -10.86 16.65
N TRP A 82 3.63 -10.77 15.62
CA TRP A 82 3.28 -11.87 14.73
C TRP A 82 2.87 -11.32 13.36
N VAL A 83 3.48 -11.84 12.30
CA VAL A 83 3.13 -11.56 10.91
C VAL A 83 3.18 -12.88 10.14
N SER A 84 2.07 -13.25 9.51
CA SER A 84 1.92 -14.46 8.70
C SER A 84 1.07 -14.13 7.47
N LEU A 85 1.59 -13.25 6.63
CA LEU A 85 0.96 -12.84 5.38
C LEU A 85 1.49 -13.68 4.20
N PRO A 86 0.68 -13.89 3.15
CA PRO A 86 -0.71 -13.44 3.01
C PRO A 86 -1.73 -14.38 3.66
N THR A 87 -1.32 -15.53 4.18
CA THR A 87 -2.24 -16.65 4.46
C THR A 87 -3.09 -16.50 5.71
N GLN A 88 -2.65 -15.71 6.70
CA GLN A 88 -3.37 -15.54 7.96
C GLN A 88 -3.56 -14.07 8.31
N GLY A 89 -2.50 -13.32 8.60
CA GLY A 89 -2.68 -11.95 9.10
C GLY A 89 -1.50 -11.43 9.90
N PHE A 90 -1.76 -10.49 10.79
CA PHE A 90 -0.76 -9.91 11.68
C PHE A 90 -1.36 -9.50 13.02
N ARG A 91 -0.49 -9.28 14.00
CA ARG A 91 -0.84 -8.74 15.32
C ARG A 91 0.14 -7.66 15.74
N ILE A 92 -0.40 -6.57 16.26
CA ILE A 92 0.33 -5.47 16.91
C ILE A 92 0.06 -5.56 18.41
N SER A 93 1.12 -5.54 19.22
CA SER A 93 1.03 -5.59 20.68
C SER A 93 1.89 -4.49 21.30
N THR A 94 1.33 -3.68 22.18
CA THR A 94 2.11 -2.72 22.97
C THR A 94 2.85 -3.41 24.12
N ALA A 95 3.73 -2.66 24.78
CA ALA A 95 4.48 -3.15 25.93
C ALA A 95 3.54 -3.71 27.01
N GLY A 96 3.86 -4.90 27.51
CA GLY A 96 3.03 -5.60 28.51
C GLY A 96 1.67 -6.06 27.99
N TYR A 97 1.45 -6.09 26.67
CA TYR A 97 0.19 -6.47 26.03
C TYR A 97 -1.01 -5.60 26.48
N ALA A 98 -0.74 -4.35 26.87
CA ALA A 98 -1.77 -3.44 27.36
C ALA A 98 -2.80 -3.08 26.29
N GLN A 99 -2.37 -3.05 25.03
CA GLN A 99 -3.22 -2.96 23.85
C GLN A 99 -2.75 -3.99 22.82
N GLN A 100 -3.69 -4.69 22.21
CA GLN A 100 -3.41 -5.60 21.10
C GLN A 100 -4.47 -5.47 20.02
N LEU A 101 -4.03 -5.47 18.77
CA LEU A 101 -4.90 -5.64 17.61
C LEU A 101 -4.39 -6.82 16.80
N ARG A 102 -5.22 -7.84 16.63
CA ARG A 102 -4.98 -8.94 15.71
C ARG A 102 -5.98 -8.85 14.58
N LEU A 103 -5.49 -8.79 13.35
CA LEU A 103 -6.30 -8.97 12.15
C LEU A 103 -5.96 -10.31 11.52
N ASP A 104 -6.99 -11.14 11.39
CA ASP A 104 -6.95 -12.40 10.67
C ASP A 104 -7.77 -12.24 9.38
N PHE A 105 -7.28 -12.79 8.29
CA PHE A 105 -7.85 -12.65 6.96
C PHE A 105 -8.13 -14.03 6.36
N PHE A 106 -9.16 -14.12 5.52
CA PHE A 106 -9.04 -15.04 4.38
C PHE A 106 -7.79 -14.64 3.58
N PRO A 107 -7.06 -15.57 2.94
CA PRO A 107 -5.77 -15.27 2.34
C PRO A 107 -5.75 -13.93 1.58
N LEU A 108 -4.88 -13.02 2.01
CA LEU A 108 -4.79 -11.66 1.49
C LEU A 108 -4.39 -11.69 0.01
N THR A 109 -5.15 -10.99 -0.83
CA THR A 109 -4.87 -10.91 -2.27
C THR A 109 -4.46 -9.50 -2.66
N ALA A 110 -4.02 -9.32 -3.91
CA ALA A 110 -3.70 -8.00 -4.46
C ALA A 110 -4.90 -7.04 -4.46
N THR A 111 -6.14 -7.51 -4.32
CA THR A 111 -7.34 -6.65 -4.24
C THR A 111 -7.86 -6.44 -2.81
N GLY A 112 -7.40 -7.24 -1.85
CA GLY A 112 -7.89 -7.24 -0.47
C GLY A 112 -8.31 -8.62 0.02
N ALA A 113 -9.01 -8.65 1.15
CA ALA A 113 -9.54 -9.87 1.77
C ALA A 113 -10.64 -9.57 2.80
N ASN A 114 -11.49 -10.56 3.05
CA ASN A 114 -12.42 -10.51 4.17
C ASN A 114 -11.68 -10.74 5.49
N ILE A 115 -12.08 -10.01 6.54
CA ILE A 115 -11.56 -10.22 7.88
C ILE A 115 -12.33 -11.36 8.54
N LEU A 116 -11.60 -12.28 9.18
CA LEU A 116 -12.15 -13.41 9.93
C LEU A 116 -12.59 -12.96 11.32
N THR A 117 -13.62 -13.62 11.86
CA THR A 117 -14.13 -13.35 13.22
C THR A 117 -13.21 -13.81 14.35
N THR A 118 -12.08 -14.44 14.01
CA THR A 118 -10.98 -14.72 14.95
C THR A 118 -10.12 -13.47 15.21
N ALA A 119 -10.23 -12.45 14.35
CA ALA A 119 -9.63 -11.15 14.59
C ALA A 119 -10.22 -10.50 15.84
N TYR A 120 -9.40 -9.81 16.60
CA TYR A 120 -9.82 -9.22 17.87
C TYR A 120 -9.00 -7.98 18.22
N GLU A 121 -9.57 -7.19 19.10
CA GLU A 121 -8.86 -6.18 19.85
C GLU A 121 -8.86 -6.54 21.33
N TYR A 122 -7.75 -6.30 22.01
CA TYR A 122 -7.64 -6.35 23.46
C TYR A 122 -7.19 -5.00 23.99
N GLN A 123 -7.84 -4.51 25.04
CA GLN A 123 -7.37 -3.39 25.85
C GLN A 123 -7.38 -3.81 27.32
N ASN A 124 -6.35 -3.46 28.08
CA ASN A 124 -6.23 -3.86 29.49
C ASN A 124 -7.48 -3.50 30.32
N THR A 125 -8.07 -2.32 30.06
CA THR A 125 -9.29 -1.85 30.73
C THR A 125 -10.56 -2.54 30.23
N GLY A 126 -10.59 -2.98 28.97
CA GLY A 126 -11.78 -3.49 28.28
C GLY A 126 -11.85 -5.01 28.15
N GLY A 127 -10.74 -5.72 28.34
CA GLY A 127 -10.62 -7.12 27.95
C GLY A 127 -10.54 -7.28 26.43
N ALA A 128 -10.97 -8.44 25.93
CA ALA A 128 -11.00 -8.75 24.50
C ALA A 128 -12.38 -8.48 23.89
N ARG A 129 -12.40 -7.94 22.67
CA ARG A 129 -13.59 -7.86 21.81
C ARG A 129 -13.24 -8.33 20.40
N ALA A 130 -14.08 -9.19 19.84
CA ALA A 130 -13.87 -9.73 18.50
C ALA A 130 -14.30 -8.74 17.41
N VAL A 131 -13.71 -8.88 16.22
CA VAL A 131 -14.25 -8.33 14.99
C VAL A 131 -15.48 -9.14 14.58
N THR A 132 -16.58 -8.45 14.29
CA THR A 132 -17.86 -9.07 13.90
C THR A 132 -18.07 -9.10 12.39
N GLY A 133 -17.32 -8.30 11.64
CA GLY A 133 -17.37 -8.27 10.18
C GLY A 133 -16.51 -7.18 9.58
N GLY A 134 -16.44 -7.16 8.26
CA GLY A 134 -15.68 -6.19 7.46
C GLY A 134 -14.60 -6.84 6.60
N ARG A 135 -13.90 -6.01 5.85
CA ARG A 135 -12.85 -6.43 4.92
C ARG A 135 -11.75 -5.40 4.84
N VAL A 136 -10.71 -5.75 4.11
CA VAL A 136 -9.64 -4.84 3.71
C VAL A 136 -9.61 -4.77 2.19
N MET A 137 -9.41 -3.58 1.64
CA MET A 137 -9.39 -3.33 0.20
C MET A 137 -8.08 -2.67 -0.18
N LEU A 138 -7.51 -3.04 -1.33
CA LEU A 138 -6.35 -2.33 -1.87
C LEU A 138 -6.73 -0.86 -2.10
N ASP A 139 -5.95 0.04 -1.52
CA ASP A 139 -5.97 1.45 -1.86
C ASP A 139 -5.31 1.61 -3.22
N VAL A 140 -6.13 1.75 -4.26
CA VAL A 140 -5.66 2.03 -5.61
C VAL A 140 -5.60 3.54 -5.72
N PRO A 141 -4.42 4.19 -5.57
CA PRO A 141 -4.31 5.61 -5.84
C PRO A 141 -4.81 5.85 -7.27
N SER A 142 -5.61 6.90 -7.45
CA SER A 142 -6.08 7.25 -8.79
C SER A 142 -4.87 7.36 -9.70
N ALA A 143 -4.88 6.61 -10.81
CA ALA A 143 -3.77 6.59 -11.76
C ALA A 143 -3.69 7.97 -12.43
N VAL A 144 -2.99 8.91 -11.78
CA VAL A 144 -2.58 10.15 -12.40
C VAL A 144 -1.47 9.77 -13.38
N PRO A 145 -1.58 10.07 -14.68
CA PRO A 145 -0.53 9.75 -15.61
C PRO A 145 0.73 10.46 -15.14
N GLU A 146 1.73 9.67 -14.73
CA GLU A 146 2.90 10.18 -14.02
C GLU A 146 3.59 11.25 -14.87
N PRO A 147 4.15 12.32 -14.28
CA PRO A 147 4.86 13.38 -15.02
C PRO A 147 5.92 12.84 -15.98
N ALA A 148 6.51 11.69 -15.67
CA ALA A 148 7.44 10.98 -16.55
C ALA A 148 6.80 10.50 -17.86
N THR A 149 5.54 10.06 -17.83
CA THR A 149 4.77 9.68 -19.03
C THR A 149 4.57 10.91 -19.92
N TRP A 150 4.27 12.06 -19.33
CA TRP A 150 4.12 13.32 -20.07
C TRP A 150 5.45 13.74 -20.68
N ALA A 151 6.54 13.65 -19.92
CA ALA A 151 7.88 13.94 -20.40
C ALA A 151 8.28 13.01 -21.56
N MET A 152 7.99 11.70 -21.48
CA MET A 152 8.26 10.74 -22.55
C MET A 152 7.43 11.03 -23.81
N MET A 153 6.15 11.41 -23.66
CA MET A 153 5.33 11.83 -24.81
C MET A 153 5.89 13.10 -25.45
N ILE A 154 6.23 14.11 -24.65
CA ILE A 154 6.80 15.38 -25.14
C ILE A 154 8.14 15.13 -25.84
N MET A 155 9.02 14.30 -25.27
CA MET A 155 10.27 13.92 -25.91
C MET A 155 10.03 13.17 -27.22
N GLY A 156 9.10 12.20 -27.24
CA GLY A 156 8.73 11.47 -28.45
C GLY A 156 8.21 12.38 -29.56
N PHE A 157 7.29 13.29 -29.24
CA PHE A 157 6.78 14.28 -30.19
C PHE A 157 7.85 15.30 -30.62
N GLY A 158 8.72 15.73 -29.71
CA GLY A 158 9.84 16.61 -30.01
C GLY A 158 10.84 15.98 -30.99
N LEU A 159 11.19 14.72 -30.77
CA LEU A 159 12.07 13.96 -31.66
C LEU A 159 11.43 13.72 -33.03
N ALA A 160 10.16 13.34 -33.07
CA ALA A 160 9.41 13.17 -34.32
C ALA A 160 9.34 14.48 -35.12
N GLY A 161 9.04 15.59 -34.45
CA GLY A 161 9.01 16.93 -35.05
C GLY A 161 10.38 17.37 -35.57
N ALA A 162 11.46 17.10 -34.83
CA ALA A 162 12.83 17.40 -35.24
C ALA A 162 13.25 16.59 -36.48
N ALA A 163 12.89 15.31 -36.54
CA ALA A 163 13.18 14.44 -37.68
C ALA A 163 12.48 14.88 -38.97
N LEU A 164 11.24 15.36 -38.87
CA LEU A 164 10.51 15.89 -40.03
C LEU A 164 11.11 17.21 -40.56
N ARG A 165 11.59 18.08 -39.66
CA ARG A 165 12.22 19.36 -40.05
C ARG A 165 13.59 19.19 -40.71
N SER A 166 14.39 18.21 -40.27
CA SER A 166 15.71 17.96 -40.88
C SER A 166 15.64 17.46 -42.32
N ARG A 167 14.60 16.68 -42.68
CA ARG A 167 14.36 16.25 -44.07
C ARG A 167 14.04 17.40 -45.02
N LYS A 168 13.25 18.40 -44.58
CA LYS A 168 12.96 19.58 -45.40
C LYS A 168 14.20 20.43 -45.67
N ALA A 169 15.09 20.57 -44.68
CA ALA A 169 16.34 21.30 -44.87
C ALA A 169 17.26 20.63 -45.90
N ALA A 170 17.27 19.30 -45.97
CA ALA A 170 18.06 18.56 -46.95
C ALA A 170 17.53 18.66 -48.39
N LEU A 171 16.21 18.82 -48.57
CA LEU A 171 15.58 18.98 -49.89
C LEU A 171 15.63 20.42 -50.43
N ALA A 172 15.86 21.42 -49.58
CA ALA A 172 15.95 22.83 -49.98
C ALA A 172 17.37 23.28 -50.38
N VAL A 173 18.38 22.42 -50.16
CA VAL A 173 19.81 22.67 -50.49
C VAL A 173 20.24 21.90 -51.76
N ALA A 174 19.35 21.12 -52.37
CA ALA A 174 19.53 20.45 -53.65
C ALA A 174 18.81 21.23 -54.76
#